data_AF-A0A4W6DHW6-F1
#
_entry.id   AF-A0A4W6DHW6-F1
#
_cell.length_a   1.000
_cell.length_b   1.000
_cell.length_c   1.000
_cell.angle_alpha   90.00
_cell.angle_beta   90.00
_cell.angle_gamma   90.00
#
_symmetry.space_group_name_H-M   'P 1'
#
loop_
_entity.id
_entity.type
_entity.pdbx_description
1 polymer ?
#
loop_
_entity_poly.entity_id
_entity_poly.type
_entity_poly.pdbx_seq_one_letter_code
_entity_poly.pdbx_strand_id
1 'polypeptide(L)'
;MAFLKLKMTLIILMSVLFLMPVCTGNDCITVNQDRVDFKTAEEACHERNGHLMTLQPDTDESILNSVSQELFGNVWIGLRLPAGACSNLSAPLRGYEWTSGSTQRNFIPSISSANCTVENRDAQ
;
A
#
# COMPACT_ATOMS: atom_id res chain seq x y z
N MET A 1 24.18 21.47 -13.72
CA MET A 1 23.96 20.73 -12.45
C MET A 1 23.06 21.45 -11.44
N ALA A 2 22.95 22.79 -11.47
CA ALA A 2 22.06 23.55 -10.56
C ALA A 2 20.55 23.24 -10.74
N PHE A 3 20.08 23.04 -11.98
CA PHE A 3 18.69 22.67 -12.27
C PHE A 3 18.30 21.30 -11.70
N LEU A 4 19.21 20.32 -11.75
CA LEU A 4 18.96 18.99 -11.19
C LEU A 4 18.88 19.07 -9.66
N LYS A 5 19.79 19.83 -9.03
CA LYS A 5 19.72 20.08 -7.57
C LYS A 5 18.44 20.82 -7.17
N LEU A 6 18.04 21.87 -7.88
CA LEU A 6 16.82 22.62 -7.56
C LEU A 6 15.56 21.77 -7.73
N LYS A 7 15.49 20.98 -8.82
CA LYS A 7 14.37 20.05 -9.06
C LYS A 7 14.33 18.96 -7.99
N MET A 8 15.48 18.43 -7.59
CA MET A 8 15.61 17.42 -6.53
C MET A 8 15.27 18.00 -5.15
N THR A 9 15.77 19.19 -4.81
CA THR A 9 15.40 19.89 -3.57
C THR A 9 13.92 20.23 -3.53
N LEU A 10 13.30 20.66 -4.63
CA LEU A 10 11.87 20.93 -4.71
C LEU A 10 11.03 19.65 -4.59
N ILE A 11 11.45 18.56 -5.25
CA ILE A 11 10.83 17.23 -5.12
C ILE A 11 10.94 16.74 -3.67
N ILE A 12 12.10 16.88 -3.03
CA ILE A 12 12.33 16.53 -1.62
C ILE A 12 11.47 17.41 -0.70
N LEU A 13 11.41 18.73 -0.91
CA LEU A 13 10.59 19.62 -0.09
C LEU A 13 9.09 19.30 -0.21
N MET A 14 8.61 18.98 -1.41
CA MET A 14 7.23 18.60 -1.66
C MET A 14 6.88 17.24 -1.05
N SER A 15 7.72 16.22 -1.25
CA SER A 15 7.53 14.90 -0.61
C SER A 15 7.56 15.01 0.92
N VAL A 16 8.45 15.82 1.50
CA VAL A 16 8.50 16.10 2.95
C VAL A 16 7.25 16.85 3.46
N LEU A 17 6.65 17.73 2.65
CA LEU A 17 5.39 18.41 3.02
C LEU A 17 4.19 17.45 3.09
N PHE A 18 4.13 16.47 2.20
CA PHE A 18 3.05 15.48 2.13
C PHE A 18 3.24 14.28 3.07
N LEU A 19 4.37 14.21 3.78
CA LEU A 19 4.66 13.15 4.76
C LEU A 19 4.11 13.44 6.17
N MET A 20 3.31 14.48 6.36
CA MET A 20 2.69 14.77 7.66
C MET A 20 1.73 13.63 8.04
N PRO A 21 1.90 12.98 9.21
CA PRO A 21 1.00 11.92 9.63
C PRO A 21 -0.35 12.50 10.05
N VAL A 22 -1.43 11.86 9.59
CA VAL A 22 -2.78 12.02 10.11
C VAL A 22 -2.98 10.95 11.17
N CYS A 23 -3.41 11.34 12.37
CA CYS A 23 -3.60 10.41 13.48
C CYS A 23 -5.02 10.47 14.03
N THR A 24 -5.58 9.28 14.30
CA THR A 24 -6.86 9.09 15.01
C THR A 24 -6.61 8.18 16.20
N GLY A 25 -6.62 8.74 17.41
CA GLY A 25 -6.26 7.98 18.62
C GLY A 25 -4.77 7.62 18.62
N ASN A 26 -4.46 6.32 18.65
CA ASN A 26 -3.09 5.80 18.62
C ASN A 26 -2.62 5.39 17.21
N ASP A 27 -3.52 5.45 16.23
CA ASP A 27 -3.23 5.05 14.86
C ASP A 27 -2.86 6.28 14.05
N CYS A 28 -1.69 6.23 13.40
CA CYS A 28 -1.19 7.29 12.54
C CYS A 28 -0.88 6.74 11.15
N ILE A 29 -1.28 7.47 10.13
CA ILE A 29 -0.95 7.16 8.74
C ILE A 29 -0.30 8.35 8.07
N THR A 30 0.68 8.06 7.24
CA THR A 30 1.31 9.05 6.36
C THR A 30 1.04 8.62 4.93
N VAL A 31 0.74 9.58 4.06
CA VAL A 31 0.59 9.32 2.63
C VAL A 31 1.88 9.69 1.91
N ASN A 32 2.40 8.76 1.11
CA ASN A 32 3.40 9.08 0.10
C ASN A 32 2.75 9.01 -1.28
N GLN A 33 2.79 10.12 -2.04
CA GLN A 33 2.24 10.22 -3.39
C GLN A 33 3.29 10.03 -4.49
N ASP A 34 4.51 9.66 -4.14
CA ASP A 34 5.54 9.30 -5.10
C ASP A 34 5.05 8.12 -5.96
N ARG A 35 5.18 8.28 -7.28
CA ARG A 35 4.81 7.23 -8.24
C ARG A 35 5.90 6.19 -8.31
N VAL A 36 5.85 5.24 -7.39
CA VAL A 36 6.80 4.13 -7.27
C VAL A 36 6.09 2.78 -7.32
N ASP A 37 6.85 1.70 -7.52
CA ASP A 37 6.31 0.35 -7.42
C ASP A 37 5.98 -0.04 -5.96
N PHE A 38 5.20 -1.12 -5.80
CA PHE A 38 4.76 -1.62 -4.50
C PHE A 38 5.93 -1.88 -3.54
N LYS A 39 7.02 -2.46 -4.04
CA LYS A 39 8.17 -2.84 -3.22
C LYS A 39 8.84 -1.59 -2.65
N THR A 40 9.08 -0.60 -3.50
CA THR A 40 9.66 0.69 -3.12
C THR A 40 8.76 1.44 -2.13
N ALA A 41 7.44 1.38 -2.33
CA ALA A 41 6.48 1.99 -1.40
C ALA A 41 6.50 1.33 0.00
N GLU A 42 6.55 -0.01 0.06
CA GLU A 42 6.68 -0.76 1.31
C GLU A 42 8.01 -0.48 2.02
N GLU A 43 9.12 -0.43 1.27
CA GLU A 43 10.44 -0.08 1.81
C GLU A 43 10.44 1.33 2.42
N ALA A 44 9.81 2.31 1.77
CA ALA A 44 9.69 3.67 2.30
C ALA A 44 8.87 3.75 3.61
N CYS A 45 7.88 2.87 3.79
CA CYS A 45 7.18 2.72 5.06
C CYS A 45 8.06 2.02 6.11
N HIS A 46 8.81 0.99 5.72
CA HIS A 46 9.69 0.25 6.61
C HIS A 46 10.84 1.10 7.17
N GLU A 47 11.41 1.99 6.35
CA GLU A 47 12.41 2.99 6.78
C GLU A 47 11.89 3.93 7.89
N ARG A 48 10.57 4.00 8.08
CA ARG A 48 9.90 4.79 9.13
C ARG A 48 9.33 3.91 10.24
N ASN A 49 9.79 2.67 10.34
CA ASN A 49 9.32 1.65 11.28
C ASN A 49 7.82 1.32 11.12
N GLY A 50 7.31 1.42 9.89
CA GLY A 50 5.93 1.10 9.54
C GLY A 50 5.83 0.06 8.42
N HIS A 51 4.60 -0.15 7.97
CA HIS A 51 4.24 -0.96 6.81
C HIS A 51 3.24 -0.19 5.97
N LEU A 52 3.02 -0.58 4.71
CA LEU A 52 1.88 -0.06 3.97
C LEU A 52 0.58 -0.36 4.74
N MET A 53 -0.39 0.56 4.62
CA MET A 53 -1.60 0.55 5.43
C MET A 53 -2.36 -0.77 5.32
N THR A 54 -2.77 -1.32 6.46
CA THR A 54 -3.78 -2.37 6.56
C THR A 54 -5.15 -1.72 6.64
N LEU A 55 -6.08 -2.11 5.77
CA LEU A 55 -7.44 -1.55 5.81
C LEU A 55 -8.34 -2.39 6.71
N GLN A 56 -8.92 -1.71 7.70
CA GLN A 56 -10.03 -2.18 8.52
C GLN A 56 -11.26 -1.33 8.21
N PRO A 57 -12.20 -1.84 7.40
CA PRO A 57 -13.34 -1.06 6.93
C PRO A 57 -14.14 -0.35 8.04
N ASP A 58 -14.29 -1.00 9.20
CA ASP A 58 -15.13 -0.50 10.29
C ASP A 58 -14.43 0.55 11.18
N THR A 59 -13.11 0.59 11.21
CA THR A 59 -12.34 1.49 12.10
C THR A 59 -11.63 2.60 11.35
N ASP A 60 -11.24 2.34 10.10
CA ASP A 60 -10.36 3.24 9.35
C ASP A 60 -11.15 4.25 8.51
N GLU A 61 -12.48 4.17 8.48
CA GLU A 61 -13.32 5.06 7.67
C GLU A 61 -13.02 6.55 7.97
N SER A 62 -12.86 6.90 9.25
CA SER A 62 -12.58 8.29 9.68
C SER A 62 -11.21 8.79 9.22
N ILE A 63 -10.18 7.95 9.30
CA ILE A 63 -8.82 8.31 8.92
C ILE A 63 -8.71 8.37 7.40
N LEU A 64 -9.32 7.41 6.68
CA LEU A 64 -9.41 7.40 5.23
C LEU A 64 -10.19 8.61 4.68
N ASN A 65 -11.29 9.00 5.32
CA ASN A 65 -12.03 10.21 4.96
C ASN A 65 -11.19 11.47 5.15
N SER A 66 -10.34 11.49 6.18
CA SER A 66 -9.44 12.62 6.45
C SER A 66 -8.34 12.73 5.38
N VAL A 67 -7.75 11.62 4.96
CA VAL A 67 -6.66 11.66 3.97
C VAL A 67 -7.16 11.63 2.53
N SER A 68 -8.33 11.07 2.24
CA SER A 68 -8.91 11.01 0.88
C SER A 68 -9.08 12.39 0.25
N GLN A 69 -9.28 13.44 1.05
CA GLN A 69 -9.34 14.83 0.56
C GLN A 69 -7.99 15.31 0.02
N GLU A 70 -6.89 14.72 0.50
CA GLU A 70 -5.53 15.08 0.09
C GLU A 70 -4.95 14.07 -0.92
N LEU A 71 -5.58 12.92 -1.12
CA LEU A 71 -5.15 11.88 -2.06
C LEU A 71 -5.43 12.27 -3.51
N PHE A 72 -4.38 12.27 -4.33
CA PHE A 72 -4.51 12.34 -5.79
C PHE A 72 -4.15 10.99 -6.43
N GLY A 73 -5.14 10.31 -7.01
CA GLY A 73 -4.95 9.05 -7.74
C GLY A 73 -4.93 7.80 -6.86
N ASN A 74 -4.32 6.73 -7.39
CA ASN A 74 -4.25 5.44 -6.70
C ASN A 74 -3.06 5.40 -5.74
N VAL A 75 -3.27 4.87 -4.54
CA VAL A 75 -2.24 4.65 -3.53
C VAL A 75 -2.05 3.15 -3.28
N TRP A 76 -0.84 2.78 -2.87
CA TRP A 76 -0.55 1.43 -2.41
C TRP A 76 -1.10 1.21 -1.00
N ILE A 77 -1.67 0.03 -0.77
CA ILE A 77 -1.98 -0.50 0.57
C ILE A 77 -1.19 -1.78 0.79
N GLY A 78 -1.02 -2.21 2.03
CA GLY A 78 -0.18 -3.34 2.40
C GLY A 78 -0.76 -4.71 2.08
N LEU A 79 -1.52 -4.85 1.00
CA LEU A 79 -2.15 -6.10 0.61
C LEU A 79 -1.44 -6.69 -0.60
N ARG A 80 -0.90 -7.91 -0.46
CA ARG A 80 -0.19 -8.60 -1.55
C ARG A 80 -0.67 -10.02 -1.74
N LEU A 81 -0.60 -10.51 -2.97
CA LEU A 81 -0.75 -11.93 -3.28
C LEU A 81 0.65 -12.57 -3.26
N PRO A 82 0.85 -13.71 -2.57
CA PRO A 82 2.13 -14.41 -2.60
C PRO A 82 2.57 -14.74 -4.03
N ALA A 83 3.88 -14.70 -4.28
CA ALA A 83 4.43 -15.00 -5.59
C ALA A 83 4.04 -16.43 -6.03
N GLY A 84 3.54 -16.56 -7.26
CA GLY A 84 3.07 -17.84 -7.80
C GLY A 84 1.69 -18.31 -7.30
N ALA A 85 1.04 -17.54 -6.42
CA ALA A 85 -0.32 -17.84 -5.98
C ALA A 85 -1.38 -17.19 -6.88
N CYS A 86 -2.56 -17.81 -6.92
CA CYS A 86 -3.75 -17.28 -7.57
C CYS A 86 -4.74 -16.74 -6.54
N SER A 87 -5.52 -15.74 -6.92
CA SER A 87 -6.66 -15.29 -6.13
C SER A 87 -7.65 -16.44 -5.96
N ASN A 88 -8.01 -16.76 -4.72
CA ASN A 88 -8.97 -17.79 -4.37
C ASN A 88 -10.19 -17.14 -3.72
N LEU A 89 -11.30 -17.02 -4.46
CA LEU A 89 -12.51 -16.33 -3.99
C LEU A 89 -13.13 -16.94 -2.73
N SER A 90 -12.82 -18.20 -2.41
CA SER A 90 -13.30 -18.90 -1.21
C SER A 90 -12.34 -18.77 -0.02
N ALA A 91 -11.12 -18.30 -0.25
CA ALA A 91 -10.16 -18.06 0.83
C ALA A 91 -10.38 -16.68 1.47
N PRO A 92 -10.06 -16.52 2.78
CA PRO A 92 -9.97 -15.21 3.40
C PRO A 92 -9.05 -14.27 2.62
N LEU A 93 -9.41 -12.98 2.53
CA LEU A 93 -8.72 -11.97 1.70
C LEU A 93 -8.52 -12.38 0.23
N ARG A 94 -9.30 -13.36 -0.25
CA ARG A 94 -9.12 -14.02 -1.55
C ARG A 94 -7.71 -14.61 -1.78
N GLY A 95 -7.03 -15.03 -0.70
CA GLY A 95 -5.66 -15.58 -0.75
C GLY A 95 -4.54 -14.54 -0.65
N TYR A 96 -4.88 -13.25 -0.51
CA TYR A 96 -3.91 -12.19 -0.24
C TYR A 96 -3.52 -12.19 1.25
N GLU A 97 -2.40 -11.54 1.55
CA GLU A 97 -1.87 -11.33 2.90
C GLU A 97 -1.49 -9.87 3.13
N TRP A 98 -1.56 -9.43 4.39
CA TRP A 98 -1.09 -8.12 4.79
C TRP A 98 0.42 -8.14 4.99
N THR A 99 1.14 -7.15 4.45
CA THR A 99 2.58 -6.99 4.64
C THR A 99 2.96 -6.69 6.10
N SER A 100 2.04 -6.06 6.84
CA SER A 100 2.14 -5.82 8.28
C SER A 100 2.04 -7.09 9.14
N GLY A 101 1.67 -8.23 8.56
CA GLY A 101 1.34 -9.45 9.31
C GLY A 101 -0.01 -9.42 10.04
N SER A 102 -0.85 -8.41 9.78
CA SER A 102 -2.18 -8.29 10.39
C SER A 102 -3.05 -9.53 10.16
N THR A 103 -3.81 -9.90 11.19
CA THR A 103 -4.79 -10.98 11.15
C THR A 103 -6.15 -10.54 10.61
N GLN A 104 -6.32 -9.27 10.21
CA GLN A 104 -7.57 -8.75 9.65
C GLN A 104 -7.94 -9.50 8.37
N ARG A 105 -9.16 -10.06 8.30
CA ARG A 105 -9.63 -10.80 7.10
C ARG A 105 -10.89 -10.23 6.45
N ASN A 106 -11.44 -9.15 7.02
CA ASN A 106 -12.75 -8.61 6.67
C ASN A 106 -12.72 -7.69 5.43
N PHE A 107 -11.54 -7.39 4.90
CA PHE A 107 -11.40 -6.66 3.65
C PHE A 107 -11.64 -7.60 2.45
N ILE A 108 -12.46 -7.16 1.49
CA ILE A 108 -12.74 -7.91 0.27
C ILE A 108 -12.08 -7.20 -0.91
N PRO A 109 -10.97 -7.73 -1.47
CA PRO A 109 -10.35 -7.14 -2.64
C PRO A 109 -11.28 -7.27 -3.86
N SER A 110 -11.46 -6.19 -4.61
CA SER A 110 -12.35 -6.14 -5.79
C SER A 110 -11.76 -6.81 -7.05
N ILE A 111 -10.63 -7.50 -6.95
CA ILE A 111 -9.97 -8.13 -8.10
C ILE A 111 -10.71 -9.41 -8.49
N SER A 112 -11.46 -9.34 -9.59
CA SER A 112 -11.95 -10.51 -10.33
C SER A 112 -10.77 -11.13 -11.07
N SER A 113 -10.31 -12.29 -10.60
CA SER A 113 -9.41 -13.21 -11.32
C SER A 113 -8.59 -12.56 -12.44
N ALA A 114 -7.46 -11.92 -12.10
CA ALA A 114 -6.45 -11.70 -13.13
C ALA A 114 -6.14 -13.08 -13.74
N ASN A 115 -6.07 -13.19 -15.06
CA ASN A 115 -5.82 -14.44 -15.78
C ASN A 115 -4.58 -15.13 -15.21
N CYS A 116 -4.75 -16.03 -14.25
CA CYS A 116 -3.65 -16.74 -13.65
C CYS A 116 -3.50 -18.06 -14.39
N THR A 117 -2.70 -18.06 -15.44
CA THR A 117 -2.08 -19.31 -15.91
C THR A 117 -0.94 -19.62 -14.95
N VAL A 118 -1.17 -20.55 -14.01
CA VAL A 118 -0.08 -21.20 -13.28
C VAL A 118 0.65 -22.04 -14.34
N GLU A 119 1.70 -21.51 -14.94
CA GLU A 119 2.54 -22.29 -15.84
C GLU A 119 3.23 -23.36 -14.98
N ASN A 120 2.67 -24.57 -15.00
CA ASN A 120 3.27 -25.78 -14.43
C ASN A 120 4.69 -25.92 -14.99
N ARG A 121 5.69 -25.48 -14.25
CA ARG A 121 7.10 -25.80 -14.48
C ARG A 121 7.61 -26.91 -13.56
N ASP A 122 6.76 -27.89 -13.31
CA ASP A 122 7.16 -29.21 -12.82
C ASP A 122 6.96 -30.24 -13.94
N ALA A 123 7.80 -30.11 -14.96
CA ALA A 123 8.15 -31.20 -15.86
C ALA A 123 9.68 -31.31 -15.85
N GLN A 124 10.19 -32.12 -14.92
CA GLN A 124 11.43 -32.88 -15.12
C GLN A 124 11.42 -34.11 -14.21
#